data_AF-A0A7Y0KP66-F1
#
_entry.id   AF-A0A7Y0KP66-F1
#
_cell.length_a   1.000
_cell.length_b   1.000
_cell.length_c   1.000
_cell.angle_alpha   90.00
_cell.angle_beta   90.00
_cell.angle_gamma   90.00
#
_symmetry.space_group_name_H-M   'P 1'
#
loop_
_entity.id
_entity.type
_entity.pdbx_description
1 polymer ?
#
loop_
_entity_poly.entity_id
_entity_poly.type
_entity_poly.pdbx_seq_one_letter_code
_entity_poly.pdbx_strand_id
1 'polypeptide(L)'
;MATDLTEDDLTEIAHEALDTDDPGWAITELVAAVEEGRLADEADTSYAFGLAADLAEGARDGDRALALSRRAVDTAQNPSEENWSRGRHADLLMQFGHEDEGMRLLRELRPLLTRDGMATIYVVEALTENGHAELAVEWLTAALATASDIVERAEEDSDSAEEAQEIEYGLARKRRAVRRDLGLSPDELDLALDELDDDAPDIQTVFWPETAFGALLTAFPDRADVLGATWDEHRAQLERAFQEEGWLPVEVATPELLQAALADGDVIEVGAGPLLEWPPGRNDPCWCGSGTKYKKCCLPRAR
;
A
#
# COMPACT_ATOMS: atom_id res chain seq x y z
N MET A 1 -5.27 -19.86 -29.98
CA MET A 1 -4.23 -19.77 -28.96
C MET A 1 -4.85 -18.91 -27.88
N ALA A 2 -4.89 -19.38 -26.63
CA ALA A 2 -5.28 -18.48 -25.54
C ALA A 2 -4.28 -17.32 -25.53
N THR A 3 -4.77 -16.11 -25.33
CA THR A 3 -3.90 -14.94 -25.16
C THR A 3 -3.18 -15.09 -23.83
N ASP A 4 -1.89 -14.73 -23.78
CA ASP A 4 -1.13 -14.70 -22.54
C ASP A 4 -1.72 -13.64 -21.61
N LEU A 5 -1.76 -13.92 -20.32
CA LEU A 5 -2.38 -13.09 -19.28
C LEU A 5 -1.41 -12.02 -18.82
N THR A 6 -1.85 -10.77 -18.81
CA THR A 6 -1.10 -9.64 -18.22
C THR A 6 -1.29 -9.59 -16.71
N GLU A 7 -0.46 -8.81 -16.02
CA GLU A 7 -0.65 -8.47 -14.61
C GLU A 7 -2.07 -7.96 -14.29
N ASP A 8 -2.64 -7.13 -15.18
CA ASP A 8 -4.02 -6.64 -15.07
C ASP A 8 -5.04 -7.80 -15.12
N ASP A 9 -4.88 -8.74 -16.07
CA ASP A 9 -5.74 -9.91 -16.19
C ASP A 9 -5.68 -10.79 -14.93
N LEU A 10 -4.48 -10.99 -14.37
CA LEU A 10 -4.29 -11.74 -13.11
C LEU A 10 -5.02 -11.05 -11.94
N THR A 11 -4.93 -9.73 -11.89
CA THR A 11 -5.58 -8.93 -10.86
C THR A 11 -7.10 -8.98 -11.00
N GLU A 12 -7.62 -8.93 -12.22
CA GLU A 12 -9.04 -9.07 -12.51
C GLU A 12 -9.57 -10.44 -12.07
N ILE A 13 -8.86 -11.53 -12.43
CA ILE A 13 -9.19 -12.90 -11.98
C ILE A 13 -9.29 -12.97 -10.45
N ALA A 14 -8.32 -12.40 -9.75
CA ALA A 14 -8.33 -12.40 -8.29
C ALA A 14 -9.48 -11.55 -7.72
N HIS A 15 -9.75 -10.40 -8.32
CA HIS A 15 -10.82 -9.50 -7.89
C HIS A 15 -12.21 -10.11 -8.09
N GLU A 16 -12.48 -10.73 -9.24
CA GLU A 16 -13.75 -11.43 -9.50
C GLU A 16 -14.03 -12.53 -8.47
N ALA A 17 -12.99 -13.21 -7.99
CA ALA A 17 -13.12 -14.26 -7.00
C ALA A 17 -13.40 -13.75 -5.57
N LEU A 18 -13.18 -12.46 -5.29
CA LEU A 18 -13.50 -11.88 -3.98
C LEU A 18 -15.01 -11.76 -3.74
N ASP A 19 -15.78 -11.69 -4.81
CA ASP A 19 -17.24 -11.57 -4.77
C ASP A 19 -17.97 -12.94 -4.81
N THR A 20 -17.21 -14.04 -4.81
CA THR A 20 -17.77 -15.41 -4.83
C THR A 20 -17.68 -16.11 -3.48
N ASP A 21 -18.59 -17.07 -3.24
CA ASP A 21 -18.55 -17.92 -2.04
C ASP A 21 -17.40 -18.95 -2.07
N ASP A 22 -16.84 -19.23 -3.26
CA ASP A 22 -15.74 -20.18 -3.48
C ASP A 22 -14.71 -19.57 -4.46
N PRO A 23 -13.57 -19.05 -3.96
CA PRO A 23 -12.53 -18.48 -4.81
C PRO A 23 -11.61 -19.56 -5.41
N GLY A 24 -11.86 -20.86 -5.17
CA GLY A 24 -10.96 -21.95 -5.56
C GLY A 24 -10.69 -22.04 -7.06
N TRP A 25 -11.62 -21.56 -7.90
CA TRP A 25 -11.43 -21.48 -9.35
C TRP A 25 -10.30 -20.52 -9.72
N ALA A 26 -10.27 -19.32 -9.13
CA ALA A 26 -9.27 -18.31 -9.42
C ALA A 26 -7.90 -18.71 -8.89
N ILE A 27 -7.84 -19.31 -7.71
CA ILE A 27 -6.57 -19.87 -7.19
C ILE A 27 -6.02 -20.92 -8.16
N THR A 28 -6.89 -21.74 -8.75
CA THR A 28 -6.48 -22.76 -9.72
C THR A 28 -6.04 -22.13 -11.05
N GLU A 29 -6.75 -21.12 -11.53
CA GLU A 29 -6.42 -20.41 -12.76
C GLU A 29 -5.10 -19.64 -12.66
N LEU A 30 -4.88 -18.89 -11.57
CA LEU A 30 -3.63 -18.16 -11.32
C LEU A 30 -2.42 -19.10 -11.26
N VAL A 31 -2.55 -20.24 -10.57
CA VAL A 31 -1.48 -21.24 -10.50
C VAL A 31 -1.24 -21.90 -11.87
N ALA A 32 -2.30 -22.24 -12.59
CA ALA A 32 -2.20 -22.83 -13.92
C ALA A 32 -1.58 -21.86 -14.92
N ALA A 33 -1.87 -20.56 -14.82
CA ALA A 33 -1.28 -19.53 -15.68
C ALA A 33 0.25 -19.53 -15.59
N VAL A 34 0.79 -19.63 -14.38
CA VAL A 34 2.24 -19.77 -14.16
C VAL A 34 2.75 -21.12 -14.68
N GLU A 35 2.13 -22.23 -14.25
CA GLU A 35 2.65 -23.58 -14.50
C GLU A 35 2.58 -23.98 -15.99
N GLU A 36 1.67 -23.39 -16.75
CA GLU A 36 1.49 -23.63 -18.18
C GLU A 36 2.21 -22.58 -19.05
N GLY A 37 2.90 -21.60 -18.45
CA GLY A 37 3.62 -20.55 -19.16
C GLY A 37 2.69 -19.63 -19.96
N ARG A 38 1.55 -19.26 -19.37
CA ARG A 38 0.54 -18.38 -19.98
C ARG A 38 0.63 -16.93 -19.48
N LEU A 39 1.72 -16.54 -18.84
CA LEU A 39 1.95 -15.16 -18.43
C LEU A 39 2.52 -14.36 -19.60
N ALA A 40 2.07 -13.13 -19.76
CA ALA A 40 2.61 -12.20 -20.75
C ALA A 40 4.04 -11.76 -20.37
N ASP A 41 4.32 -11.62 -19.06
CA ASP A 41 5.66 -11.43 -18.51
C ASP A 41 5.96 -12.51 -17.45
N GLU A 42 7.13 -13.15 -17.53
CA GLU A 42 7.55 -14.12 -16.52
C GLU A 42 7.85 -13.46 -15.16
N ALA A 43 8.09 -12.14 -15.12
CA ALA A 43 8.25 -11.37 -13.89
C ALA A 43 7.01 -11.43 -12.99
N ASP A 44 5.81 -11.57 -13.57
CA ASP A 44 4.52 -11.60 -12.86
C ASP A 44 4.31 -12.91 -12.07
N THR A 45 5.26 -13.85 -12.13
CA THR A 45 5.18 -15.15 -11.45
C THR A 45 5.00 -15.00 -9.94
N SER A 46 5.81 -14.15 -9.31
CA SER A 46 5.74 -13.88 -7.87
C SER A 46 4.38 -13.28 -7.49
N TYR A 47 3.93 -12.34 -8.32
CA TYR A 47 2.65 -11.65 -8.16
C TYR A 47 1.46 -12.60 -8.23
N ALA A 48 1.41 -13.47 -9.26
CA ALA A 48 0.36 -14.47 -9.43
C ALA A 48 0.25 -15.41 -8.22
N PHE A 49 1.38 -15.89 -7.69
CA PHE A 49 1.38 -16.70 -6.47
C PHE A 49 0.94 -15.91 -5.23
N GLY A 50 1.31 -14.63 -5.14
CA GLY A 50 0.86 -13.73 -4.07
C GLY A 50 -0.67 -13.56 -4.07
N LEU A 51 -1.28 -13.30 -5.22
CA LEU A 51 -2.74 -13.22 -5.37
C LEU A 51 -3.42 -14.54 -4.98
N ALA A 52 -2.89 -15.66 -5.47
CA ALA A 52 -3.41 -16.98 -5.15
C ALA A 52 -3.32 -17.30 -3.64
N ALA A 53 -2.25 -16.87 -2.97
CA ALA A 53 -2.09 -16.99 -1.53
C ALA A 53 -3.10 -16.12 -0.76
N ASP A 54 -3.34 -14.88 -1.22
CA ASP A 54 -4.31 -13.96 -0.61
C ASP A 54 -5.76 -14.49 -0.71
N LEU A 55 -6.11 -15.13 -1.83
CA LEU A 55 -7.39 -15.83 -1.99
C LEU A 55 -7.50 -17.06 -1.07
N ALA A 56 -6.43 -17.85 -0.96
CA ALA A 56 -6.39 -19.00 -0.05
C ALA A 56 -6.50 -18.58 1.43
N GLU A 57 -5.88 -17.45 1.82
CA GLU A 57 -6.09 -16.83 3.14
C GLU A 57 -7.57 -16.50 3.36
N GLY A 58 -8.20 -15.86 2.38
CA GLY A 58 -9.63 -15.52 2.41
C GLY A 58 -10.53 -16.73 2.59
N ALA A 59 -10.21 -17.84 1.94
CA ALA A 59 -10.89 -19.13 2.07
C ALA A 59 -10.52 -19.89 3.36
N ARG A 60 -9.61 -19.36 4.19
CA ARG A 60 -9.09 -19.97 5.42
C ARG A 60 -8.38 -21.31 5.18
N ASP A 61 -7.83 -21.51 3.98
CA ASP A 61 -7.01 -22.66 3.60
C ASP A 61 -5.53 -22.35 3.88
N GLY A 62 -5.11 -22.57 5.12
CA GLY A 62 -3.77 -22.23 5.60
C GLY A 62 -2.65 -22.99 4.89
N ASP A 63 -2.84 -24.29 4.63
CA ASP A 63 -1.83 -25.11 3.95
C ASP A 63 -1.55 -24.56 2.54
N ARG A 64 -2.62 -24.20 1.81
CA ARG A 64 -2.48 -23.63 0.46
C ARG A 64 -1.94 -22.21 0.49
N ALA A 65 -2.38 -21.37 1.42
CA ALA A 65 -1.88 -20.00 1.56
C ALA A 65 -0.37 -19.96 1.87
N LEU A 66 0.11 -20.83 2.77
CA LEU A 66 1.53 -20.94 3.12
C LEU A 66 2.36 -21.48 1.96
N ALA A 67 1.87 -22.51 1.27
CA ALA A 67 2.58 -23.08 0.12
C ALA A 67 2.72 -22.06 -1.03
N LEU A 68 1.65 -21.31 -1.33
CA LEU A 68 1.65 -20.32 -2.41
C LEU A 68 2.47 -19.08 -2.06
N SER A 69 2.36 -18.55 -0.84
CA SER A 69 3.21 -17.42 -0.41
C SER A 69 4.69 -17.77 -0.38
N ARG A 70 5.05 -19.02 -0.04
CA ARG A 70 6.43 -19.50 -0.16
C ARG A 70 6.90 -19.50 -1.62
N ARG A 71 6.06 -19.95 -2.55
CA ARG A 71 6.37 -19.90 -3.99
C ARG A 71 6.57 -18.46 -4.47
N ALA A 72 5.73 -17.52 -4.03
CA ALA A 72 5.90 -16.10 -4.35
C ALA A 72 7.30 -15.60 -3.93
N VAL A 73 7.72 -15.88 -2.69
CA VAL A 73 9.08 -15.57 -2.20
C VAL A 73 10.16 -16.20 -3.07
N ASP A 74 10.04 -17.50 -3.37
CA ASP A 74 11.06 -18.25 -4.12
C ASP A 74 11.18 -17.79 -5.59
N THR A 75 10.17 -17.08 -6.12
CA THR A 75 10.12 -16.60 -7.51
C THR A 75 10.26 -15.09 -7.68
N ALA A 76 10.40 -14.33 -6.59
CA ALA A 76 10.61 -12.88 -6.64
C ALA A 76 11.88 -12.54 -7.44
N GLN A 77 11.80 -11.55 -8.33
CA GLN A 77 12.89 -11.23 -9.26
C GLN A 77 13.75 -10.06 -8.81
N ASN A 78 13.25 -9.23 -7.89
CA ASN A 78 13.97 -8.08 -7.37
C ASN A 78 13.81 -7.93 -5.84
N PRO A 79 14.67 -7.12 -5.17
CA PRO A 79 14.63 -6.96 -3.72
C PRO A 79 13.31 -6.41 -3.17
N SER A 80 12.63 -5.53 -3.91
CA SER A 80 11.35 -4.95 -3.47
C SER A 80 10.27 -6.04 -3.40
N GLU A 81 10.11 -6.82 -4.47
CA GLU A 81 9.20 -7.97 -4.52
C GLU A 81 9.53 -9.03 -3.46
N GLU A 82 10.83 -9.32 -3.26
CA GLU A 82 11.28 -10.29 -2.28
C GLU A 82 10.93 -9.83 -0.86
N ASN A 83 11.24 -8.57 -0.51
CA ASN A 83 10.97 -8.01 0.81
C ASN A 83 9.48 -7.99 1.12
N TRP A 84 8.66 -7.56 0.14
CA TRP A 84 7.21 -7.67 0.22
C TRP A 84 6.86 -9.12 0.51
N SER A 85 7.10 -10.03 -0.43
CA SER A 85 6.66 -11.43 -0.36
C SER A 85 7.08 -12.12 0.93
N ARG A 86 8.27 -11.81 1.47
CA ARG A 86 8.74 -12.32 2.76
C ARG A 86 7.91 -11.78 3.93
N GLY A 87 7.58 -10.49 3.94
CA GLY A 87 6.67 -9.90 4.91
C GLY A 87 5.27 -10.54 4.81
N ARG A 88 4.77 -10.80 3.59
CA ARG A 88 3.49 -11.55 3.42
C ARG A 88 3.53 -12.91 4.05
N HIS A 89 4.60 -13.64 3.74
CA HIS A 89 4.75 -15.01 4.16
C HIS A 89 4.86 -15.08 5.68
N ALA A 90 5.57 -14.13 6.29
CA ALA A 90 5.67 -14.00 7.74
C ALA A 90 4.31 -13.75 8.41
N ASP A 91 3.50 -12.84 7.85
CA ASP A 91 2.13 -12.59 8.28
C ASP A 91 1.26 -13.86 8.22
N LEU A 92 1.24 -14.54 7.08
CA LEU A 92 0.50 -15.79 6.90
C LEU A 92 0.97 -16.91 7.84
N LEU A 93 2.29 -17.03 8.05
CA LEU A 93 2.87 -17.98 9.01
C LEU A 93 2.28 -17.75 10.40
N MET A 94 2.29 -16.53 10.92
CA MET A 94 1.73 -16.23 12.24
C MET A 94 0.23 -16.48 12.28
N GLN A 95 -0.52 -16.02 11.27
CA GLN A 95 -1.97 -16.18 11.19
C GLN A 95 -2.42 -17.65 11.20
N PHE A 96 -1.63 -18.54 10.60
CA PHE A 96 -1.89 -19.98 10.53
C PHE A 96 -1.08 -20.81 11.55
N GLY A 97 -0.59 -20.19 12.62
CA GLY A 97 -0.07 -20.88 13.81
C GLY A 97 1.43 -21.20 13.81
N HIS A 98 2.19 -20.67 12.86
CA HIS A 98 3.64 -20.77 12.74
C HIS A 98 4.36 -19.51 13.27
N GLU A 99 3.96 -19.10 14.48
CA GLU A 99 4.37 -17.86 15.16
C GLU A 99 5.90 -17.64 15.17
N ASP A 100 6.67 -18.64 15.64
CA ASP A 100 8.11 -18.53 15.77
C ASP A 100 8.82 -18.32 14.43
N GLU A 101 8.29 -18.93 13.36
CA GLU A 101 8.85 -18.82 12.02
C GLU A 101 8.56 -17.46 11.40
N GLY A 102 7.31 -16.99 11.49
CA GLY A 102 6.92 -15.67 11.01
C GLY A 102 7.66 -14.55 11.75
N MET A 103 7.74 -14.62 13.08
CA MET A 103 8.47 -13.63 13.88
C MET A 103 9.98 -13.64 13.59
N ARG A 104 10.58 -14.79 13.28
CA ARG A 104 11.98 -14.86 12.82
C ARG A 104 12.17 -14.10 11.51
N LEU A 105 11.29 -14.30 10.52
CA LEU A 105 11.34 -13.57 9.25
C LEU A 105 11.17 -12.06 9.46
N LEU A 106 10.23 -11.63 10.30
CA LEU A 106 10.06 -10.20 10.60
C LEU A 106 11.29 -9.58 11.26
N ARG A 107 12.00 -10.31 12.12
CA ARG A 107 13.27 -9.84 12.70
C ARG A 107 14.36 -9.69 11.64
N GLU A 108 14.38 -10.55 10.61
CA GLU A 108 15.30 -10.42 9.48
C GLU A 108 14.97 -9.20 8.61
N LEU A 109 13.68 -8.85 8.46
CA LEU A 109 13.21 -7.69 7.71
C LEU A 109 13.29 -6.37 8.50
N ARG A 110 13.32 -6.42 9.83
CA ARG A 110 13.36 -5.23 10.71
C ARG A 110 14.37 -4.15 10.29
N PRO A 111 15.61 -4.46 9.85
CA PRO A 111 16.56 -3.43 9.43
C PRO A 111 16.14 -2.63 8.19
N LEU A 112 15.11 -3.06 7.47
CA LEU A 112 14.55 -2.33 6.32
C LEU A 112 13.67 -1.16 6.75
N LEU A 113 13.20 -1.12 8.00
CA LEU A 113 12.42 0.01 8.53
C LEU A 113 13.14 1.35 8.44
N THR A 114 14.46 1.37 8.28
CA THR A 114 15.27 2.59 8.13
C THR A 114 15.95 2.67 6.76
N ARG A 115 15.51 1.88 5.77
CA ARG A 115 16.16 1.77 4.44
C ARG A 115 15.18 1.62 3.28
N ASP A 116 13.91 1.42 3.58
CA ASP A 116 12.86 1.17 2.60
C ASP A 116 11.58 1.79 3.16
N GLY A 117 11.06 2.82 2.49
CA GLY A 117 9.85 3.53 2.90
C GLY A 117 8.63 2.62 3.01
N MET A 118 8.59 1.53 2.23
CA MET A 118 7.48 0.58 2.21
C MET A 118 7.58 -0.48 3.32
N ALA A 119 8.69 -0.54 4.07
CA ALA A 119 8.89 -1.53 5.13
C ALA A 119 7.83 -1.48 6.22
N THR A 120 7.21 -0.32 6.46
CA THR A 120 6.10 -0.20 7.40
C THR A 120 4.88 -1.04 6.97
N ILE A 121 4.62 -1.20 5.67
CA ILE A 121 3.49 -2.00 5.17
C ILE A 121 3.70 -3.48 5.46
N TYR A 122 4.87 -4.02 5.14
CA TYR A 122 5.07 -5.48 5.18
C TYR A 122 5.68 -5.99 6.50
N VAL A 123 6.34 -5.13 7.30
CA VAL A 123 6.86 -5.50 8.62
C VAL A 123 5.89 -5.16 9.74
N VAL A 124 5.46 -3.90 9.81
CA VAL A 124 4.67 -3.41 10.96
C VAL A 124 3.27 -3.97 10.91
N GLU A 125 2.66 -4.08 9.72
CA GLU A 125 1.31 -4.61 9.62
C GLU A 125 1.26 -6.11 9.93
N ALA A 126 2.27 -6.87 9.50
CA ALA A 126 2.39 -8.26 9.90
C ALA A 126 2.44 -8.41 11.43
N LEU A 127 3.15 -7.51 12.13
CA LEU A 127 3.14 -7.48 13.61
C LEU A 127 1.75 -7.12 14.15
N THR A 128 1.14 -6.03 13.70
CA THR A 128 -0.11 -5.54 14.28
C THR A 128 -1.29 -6.48 14.00
N GLU A 129 -1.38 -7.04 12.79
CA GLU A 129 -2.42 -8.00 12.40
C GLU A 129 -2.35 -9.30 13.21
N ASN A 130 -1.15 -9.67 13.66
CA ASN A 130 -0.92 -10.88 14.45
C ASN A 130 -0.81 -10.59 15.97
N GLY A 131 -1.31 -9.43 16.42
CA GLY A 131 -1.46 -9.13 17.85
C GLY A 131 -0.21 -8.61 18.54
N HIS A 132 0.83 -8.22 17.80
CA HIS A 132 2.11 -7.71 18.31
C HIS A 132 2.22 -6.19 18.18
N ALA A 133 1.11 -5.46 18.32
CA ALA A 133 1.09 -4.01 18.16
C ALA A 133 2.01 -3.27 19.16
N GLU A 134 2.16 -3.75 20.39
CA GLU A 134 3.11 -3.17 21.36
C GLU A 134 4.57 -3.30 20.88
N LEU A 135 4.93 -4.47 20.34
CA LEU A 135 6.25 -4.70 19.76
C LEU A 135 6.47 -3.86 18.49
N ALA A 136 5.40 -3.66 17.71
CA ALA A 136 5.42 -2.78 16.55
C ALA A 136 5.76 -1.34 16.94
N VAL A 137 5.17 -0.81 18.02
CA VAL A 137 5.51 0.52 18.58
C VAL A 137 6.96 0.56 19.05
N GLU A 138 7.48 -0.50 19.70
CA GLU A 138 8.89 -0.57 20.09
C GLU A 138 9.82 -0.46 18.87
N TRP A 139 9.53 -1.23 17.81
CA TRP A 139 10.34 -1.25 16.60
C TRP A 139 10.29 0.06 15.85
N LEU A 140 9.10 0.64 15.69
CA LEU A 140 8.89 1.95 15.09
C LEU A 140 9.61 3.04 15.87
N THR A 141 9.55 3.03 17.20
CA THR A 141 10.25 4.02 18.04
C THR A 141 11.76 3.94 17.87
N ALA A 142 12.32 2.72 17.84
CA ALA A 142 13.76 2.53 17.63
C ALA A 142 14.20 2.91 16.21
N ALA A 143 13.38 2.58 15.19
CA ALA A 143 13.64 2.94 13.80
C ALA A 143 13.56 4.46 13.62
N LEU A 144 12.55 5.11 14.19
CA LEU A 144 12.36 6.56 14.11
C LEU A 144 13.57 7.30 14.69
N ALA A 145 14.02 6.92 15.90
CA ALA A 145 15.22 7.51 16.49
C ALA A 145 16.48 7.32 15.64
N THR A 146 16.56 6.23 14.86
CA THR A 146 17.67 6.01 13.93
C THR A 146 17.53 6.86 12.67
N ALA A 147 16.31 7.00 12.12
CA ALA A 147 16.02 7.83 10.96
C ALA A 147 16.29 9.31 11.25
N SER A 148 15.81 9.84 12.39
CA SER A 148 16.09 11.22 12.82
C SER A 148 17.61 11.50 12.90
N ASP A 149 18.36 10.54 13.43
CA ASP A 149 19.82 10.63 13.57
C ASP A 149 20.57 10.54 12.22
N ILE A 150 19.94 9.97 11.18
CA ILE A 150 20.42 10.00 9.80
C ILE A 150 20.12 11.37 9.19
N VAL A 151 18.88 11.86 9.31
CA VAL A 151 18.44 13.17 8.79
C VAL A 151 19.31 14.29 9.36
N GLU A 152 19.54 14.32 10.68
CA GLU A 152 20.38 15.33 11.35
C GLU A 152 21.83 15.36 10.84
N ARG A 153 22.34 14.24 10.30
CA ARG A 153 23.72 14.12 9.82
C ARG A 153 23.87 14.21 8.31
N ALA A 154 22.78 14.06 7.58
CA ALA A 154 22.81 14.14 6.13
C ALA A 154 23.22 15.55 5.69
N GLU A 155 23.87 15.63 4.53
CA GLU A 155 24.14 16.94 3.92
C GLU A 155 22.80 17.54 3.48
N GLU A 156 22.55 18.80 3.85
CA GLU A 156 21.36 19.56 3.48
C GLU A 156 21.17 19.53 1.94
N ASP A 157 19.93 19.34 1.49
CA ASP A 157 19.55 19.22 0.07
C ASP A 157 20.24 18.08 -0.72
N SER A 158 20.58 16.97 -0.05
CA SER A 158 21.09 15.76 -0.71
C SER A 158 19.99 14.70 -0.90
N ASP A 159 20.08 13.89 -1.96
CA ASP A 159 19.17 12.74 -2.19
C ASP A 159 19.09 11.82 -0.94
N SER A 160 20.20 11.68 -0.21
CA SER A 160 20.24 10.88 1.03
C SER A 160 19.52 11.52 2.21
N ALA A 161 19.44 12.86 2.24
CA ALA A 161 18.65 13.57 3.23
C ALA A 161 17.16 13.44 2.91
N GLU A 162 16.78 13.59 1.64
CA GLU A 162 15.40 13.43 1.15
C GLU A 162 14.87 12.03 1.46
N GLU A 163 15.58 10.98 1.07
CA GLU A 163 15.20 9.57 1.35
C GLU A 163 15.07 9.30 2.86
N ALA A 164 15.97 9.86 3.67
CA ALA A 164 15.92 9.69 5.12
C ALA A 164 14.73 10.41 5.77
N GLN A 165 14.36 11.59 5.26
CA GLN A 165 13.20 12.37 5.70
C GLN A 165 11.89 11.64 5.37
N GLU A 166 11.76 11.09 4.16
CA GLU A 166 10.59 10.27 3.76
C GLU A 166 10.40 9.07 4.70
N ILE A 167 11.49 8.35 5.01
CA ILE A 167 11.48 7.23 5.94
C ILE A 167 11.11 7.68 7.36
N GLU A 168 11.71 8.76 7.86
CA GLU A 168 11.40 9.34 9.18
C GLU A 168 9.92 9.68 9.29
N TYR A 169 9.38 10.38 8.29
CA TYR A 169 7.98 10.77 8.23
C TYR A 169 7.05 9.55 8.23
N GLY A 170 7.30 8.56 7.36
CA GLY A 170 6.51 7.33 7.28
C GLY A 170 6.50 6.53 8.59
N LEU A 171 7.65 6.46 9.28
CA LEU A 171 7.78 5.82 10.60
C LEU A 171 6.96 6.55 11.68
N ALA A 172 7.09 7.88 11.76
CA ALA A 172 6.36 8.69 12.74
C ALA A 172 4.84 8.57 12.57
N ARG A 173 4.37 8.66 11.32
CA ARG A 173 2.95 8.49 10.97
C ARG A 173 2.43 7.10 11.37
N LYS A 174 3.14 6.04 10.97
CA LYS A 174 2.71 4.67 11.30
C LYS A 174 2.73 4.43 12.81
N ARG A 175 3.71 4.98 13.53
CA ARG A 175 3.79 4.89 15.00
C ARG A 175 2.58 5.53 15.66
N ARG A 176 2.21 6.75 15.27
CA ARG A 176 1.03 7.45 15.77
C ARG A 176 -0.24 6.63 15.53
N ALA A 177 -0.39 6.05 14.34
CA ALA A 177 -1.53 5.19 14.00
C ALA A 177 -1.62 3.94 14.91
N VAL A 178 -0.53 3.19 15.05
CA VAL A 178 -0.52 1.98 15.90
C VAL A 178 -0.76 2.33 17.38
N ARG A 179 -0.20 3.44 17.87
CA ARG A 179 -0.44 3.92 19.25
C ARG A 179 -1.90 4.30 19.47
N ARG A 180 -2.52 4.99 18.53
CA ARG A 180 -3.95 5.32 18.54
C ARG A 180 -4.79 4.05 18.64
N ASP A 181 -4.46 3.04 17.85
CA ASP A 181 -5.20 1.76 17.85
C ASP A 181 -5.04 0.98 19.16
N LEU A 182 -3.91 1.16 19.85
CA LEU A 182 -3.68 0.69 21.22
C LEU A 182 -4.38 1.55 22.31
N GLY A 183 -5.04 2.65 21.93
CA GLY A 183 -5.67 3.57 22.88
C GLY A 183 -4.69 4.45 23.66
N LEU A 184 -3.45 4.56 23.19
CA LEU A 184 -2.43 5.41 23.80
C LEU A 184 -2.61 6.86 23.36
N SER A 185 -2.35 7.80 24.27
CA SER A 185 -2.32 9.23 23.91
C SER A 185 -1.05 9.55 23.10
N PRO A 186 -1.11 10.53 22.18
CA PRO A 186 0.07 11.05 21.51
C PRO A 186 1.15 11.46 22.51
N ASP A 187 2.41 11.14 22.23
CA ASP A 187 3.58 11.63 22.98
C ASP A 187 4.40 12.64 22.18
N GLU A 188 5.55 13.08 22.72
CA GLU A 188 6.41 14.10 22.11
C GLU A 188 6.81 13.76 20.66
N LEU A 189 7.05 12.48 20.35
CA LEU A 189 7.39 12.04 19.00
C LEU A 189 6.18 12.11 18.05
N ASP A 190 4.97 11.83 18.56
CA ASP A 190 3.76 11.94 17.77
C ASP A 190 3.36 13.41 17.51
N LEU A 191 3.73 14.32 18.43
CA LEU A 191 3.48 15.76 18.30
C LEU A 191 4.50 16.46 17.40
N ALA A 192 5.75 15.99 17.36
CA ALA A 192 6.76 16.50 16.42
C ALA A 192 6.36 16.26 14.95
N LEU A 193 5.56 15.22 14.68
CA LEU A 193 4.96 15.01 13.35
C LEU A 193 4.04 16.16 12.94
N ASP A 194 3.29 16.73 13.87
CA ASP A 194 2.42 17.88 13.57
C ASP A 194 3.26 19.12 13.15
N GLU A 195 4.51 19.24 13.62
CA GLU A 195 5.45 20.28 13.18
C GLU A 195 6.04 19.98 11.79
N LEU A 196 6.26 18.71 11.44
CA LEU A 196 6.69 18.29 10.10
C LEU A 196 5.57 18.50 9.05
N ASP A 197 4.31 18.33 9.44
CA ASP A 197 3.16 18.55 8.56
C ASP A 197 2.97 20.04 8.20
N ASP A 198 3.41 20.98 9.05
CA ASP A 198 3.35 22.42 8.78
C ASP A 198 4.33 22.88 7.68
N ASP A 199 5.39 22.10 7.42
CA ASP A 199 6.42 22.35 6.39
C ASP A 199 6.20 21.50 5.11
N ALA A 200 5.13 20.69 5.06
CA ALA A 200 4.82 19.86 3.90
C ALA A 200 4.56 20.74 2.66
N PRO A 201 5.05 20.35 1.47
CA PRO A 201 4.85 21.14 0.25
C PRO A 201 3.37 21.38 -0.02
N ASP A 202 3.03 22.57 -0.54
CA ASP A 202 1.67 22.92 -0.97
C ASP A 202 1.06 21.74 -1.75
N ILE A 203 -0.08 21.26 -1.29
CA ILE A 203 -0.77 20.06 -1.79
C ILE A 203 -0.84 20.11 -3.32
N GLN A 204 -0.10 19.24 -4.01
CA GLN A 204 -0.04 19.25 -5.48
C GLN A 204 -1.11 18.37 -6.13
N THR A 205 -1.78 17.51 -5.35
CA THR A 205 -2.60 16.42 -5.90
C THR A 205 -3.91 16.19 -5.14
N VAL A 206 -5.01 16.10 -5.88
CA VAL A 206 -6.36 15.85 -5.36
C VAL A 206 -6.86 14.50 -5.88
N PHE A 207 -7.32 13.64 -4.97
CA PHE A 207 -8.08 12.45 -5.33
C PHE A 207 -9.55 12.80 -5.53
N TRP A 208 -10.08 12.55 -6.72
CA TRP A 208 -11.49 12.75 -7.04
C TRP A 208 -12.27 11.44 -6.87
N PRO A 209 -13.18 11.33 -5.87
CA PRO A 209 -14.08 10.18 -5.76
C PRO A 209 -14.89 9.98 -7.05
N GLU A 210 -15.28 8.74 -7.37
CA GLU A 210 -15.87 8.36 -8.66
C GLU A 210 -16.99 9.30 -9.13
N THR A 211 -17.90 9.63 -8.21
CA THR A 211 -19.01 10.54 -8.51
C THR A 211 -18.55 11.97 -8.81
N ALA A 212 -17.53 12.46 -8.12
CA ALA A 212 -16.96 13.79 -8.32
C ALA A 212 -16.12 13.84 -9.61
N PHE A 213 -15.32 12.81 -9.86
CA PHE A 213 -14.55 12.65 -11.10
C PHE A 213 -15.46 12.64 -12.33
N GLY A 214 -16.55 11.87 -12.30
CA GLY A 214 -17.51 11.82 -13.40
C GLY A 214 -18.18 13.18 -13.66
N ALA A 215 -18.51 13.93 -12.60
CA ALA A 215 -19.04 15.28 -12.73
C ALA A 215 -18.02 16.25 -13.34
N LEU A 216 -16.75 16.14 -12.93
CA LEU A 216 -15.67 16.98 -13.41
C LEU A 216 -15.37 16.74 -14.89
N LEU A 217 -15.22 15.49 -15.34
CA LEU A 217 -14.99 15.18 -16.76
C LEU A 217 -16.20 15.50 -17.65
N THR A 218 -17.41 15.45 -17.10
CA THR A 218 -18.61 15.90 -17.83
C THR A 218 -18.57 17.40 -18.11
N ALA A 219 -18.09 18.20 -17.15
CA ALA A 219 -17.97 19.65 -17.29
C ALA A 219 -16.74 20.07 -18.11
N PHE A 220 -15.63 19.34 -17.96
CA PHE A 220 -14.34 19.64 -18.59
C PHE A 220 -13.72 18.38 -19.22
N PRO A 221 -14.19 17.95 -20.39
CA PRO A 221 -13.68 16.73 -21.04
C PRO A 221 -12.17 16.76 -21.32
N ASP A 222 -11.61 17.95 -21.60
CA ASP A 222 -10.18 18.14 -21.86
C ASP A 222 -9.30 17.82 -20.64
N ARG A 223 -9.88 17.66 -19.44
CA ARG A 223 -9.15 17.24 -18.23
C ARG A 223 -8.82 15.75 -18.22
N ALA A 224 -9.38 14.96 -19.13
CA ALA A 224 -9.03 13.55 -19.29
C ALA A 224 -7.53 13.34 -19.58
N ASP A 225 -6.88 14.31 -20.25
CA ASP A 225 -5.45 14.28 -20.55
C ASP A 225 -4.57 14.36 -19.28
N VAL A 226 -5.09 14.96 -18.19
CA VAL A 226 -4.35 15.18 -16.94
C VAL A 226 -4.79 14.22 -15.84
N LEU A 227 -6.09 13.94 -15.74
CA LEU A 227 -6.65 13.13 -14.66
C LEU A 227 -6.83 11.66 -15.04
N GLY A 228 -6.68 11.30 -16.31
CA GLY A 228 -7.08 9.99 -16.85
C GLY A 228 -8.45 10.04 -17.53
N ALA A 229 -8.65 9.18 -18.53
CA ALA A 229 -9.89 9.12 -19.30
C ALA A 229 -11.01 8.35 -18.56
N THR A 230 -10.64 7.54 -17.59
CA THR A 230 -11.55 6.77 -16.73
C THR A 230 -11.20 6.97 -15.25
N TRP A 231 -12.15 6.69 -14.36
CA TRP A 231 -11.89 6.78 -12.93
C TRP A 231 -10.84 5.76 -12.47
N ASP A 232 -10.79 4.60 -13.11
CA ASP A 232 -9.76 3.60 -12.85
C ASP A 232 -8.37 4.08 -13.27
N GLU A 233 -8.25 4.76 -14.41
CA GLU A 233 -6.99 5.40 -14.82
C GLU A 233 -6.57 6.52 -13.86
N HIS A 234 -7.51 7.32 -13.37
CA HIS A 234 -7.23 8.36 -12.37
C HIS A 234 -6.64 7.77 -11.09
N ARG A 235 -7.29 6.73 -10.57
CA ARG A 235 -6.86 5.99 -9.40
C ARG A 235 -5.49 5.34 -9.60
N ALA A 236 -5.26 4.67 -10.73
CA ALA A 236 -3.99 4.02 -11.04
C ALA A 236 -2.83 5.01 -11.26
N GLN A 237 -3.11 6.23 -11.73
CA GLN A 237 -2.09 7.28 -11.82
C GLN A 237 -1.67 7.78 -10.45
N LEU A 238 -2.63 8.03 -9.56
CA LEU A 238 -2.35 8.44 -8.18
C LEU A 238 -1.59 7.37 -7.42
N GLU A 239 -2.00 6.10 -7.56
CA GLU A 239 -1.32 4.97 -6.92
C GLU A 239 0.14 4.86 -7.36
N ARG A 240 0.42 4.99 -8.67
CA ARG A 240 1.80 5.03 -9.20
C ARG A 240 2.58 6.22 -8.67
N ALA A 241 2.00 7.41 -8.64
CA ALA A 241 2.64 8.58 -8.06
C ALA A 241 2.99 8.35 -6.58
N PHE A 242 2.12 7.69 -5.81
CA PHE A 242 2.40 7.35 -4.41
C PHE A 242 3.51 6.33 -4.23
N GLN A 243 3.69 5.42 -5.17
CA GLN A 243 4.77 4.45 -5.15
C GLN A 243 6.10 5.08 -5.54
N GLU A 244 6.10 5.96 -6.55
CA GLU A 244 7.30 6.63 -7.06
C GLU A 244 7.86 7.65 -6.06
N GLU A 245 6.99 8.46 -5.45
CA GLU A 245 7.42 9.49 -4.50
C GLU A 245 7.44 9.02 -3.05
N GLY A 246 7.02 7.79 -2.76
CA GLY A 246 7.00 7.19 -1.41
C GLY A 246 5.95 7.79 -0.46
N TRP A 247 5.67 9.09 -0.58
CA TRP A 247 4.65 9.83 0.16
C TRP A 247 4.26 11.11 -0.58
N LEU A 248 2.98 11.24 -0.93
CA LEU A 248 2.38 12.47 -1.44
C LEU A 248 1.16 12.85 -0.57
N PRO A 249 1.06 14.09 -0.07
CA PRO A 249 -0.17 14.56 0.54
C PRO A 249 -1.26 14.62 -0.53
N VAL A 250 -2.28 13.77 -0.39
CA VAL A 250 -3.44 13.78 -1.28
C VAL A 250 -4.70 14.16 -0.55
N GLU A 251 -5.29 15.22 -1.04
CA GLU A 251 -6.57 15.71 -0.55
C GLU A 251 -7.71 14.94 -1.23
N VAL A 252 -8.64 14.40 -0.44
CA VAL A 252 -9.88 13.85 -1.00
C VAL A 252 -10.82 14.98 -1.36
N ALA A 253 -11.26 15.03 -2.62
CA ALA A 253 -12.17 16.05 -3.08
C ALA A 253 -13.49 16.06 -2.28
N THR A 254 -13.80 17.21 -1.71
CA THR A 254 -15.08 17.47 -1.03
C THR A 254 -16.14 17.98 -2.01
N PRO A 255 -17.44 17.90 -1.67
CA PRO A 255 -18.49 18.54 -2.46
C PRO A 255 -18.26 20.05 -2.67
N GLU A 256 -17.66 20.72 -1.68
CA GLU A 256 -17.32 22.14 -1.72
C GLU A 256 -16.19 22.41 -2.71
N LEU A 257 -15.12 21.60 -2.67
CA LEU A 257 -14.06 21.64 -3.68
C LEU A 257 -14.64 21.37 -5.07
N LEU A 258 -15.44 20.33 -5.26
CA LEU A 258 -16.05 20.04 -6.55
C LEU A 258 -16.86 21.25 -7.07
N GLN A 259 -17.61 21.93 -6.21
CA GLN A 259 -18.33 23.13 -6.60
C GLN A 259 -17.39 24.26 -7.04
N ALA A 260 -16.28 24.47 -6.32
CA ALA A 260 -15.27 25.47 -6.68
C ALA A 260 -14.61 25.14 -8.03
N ALA A 261 -14.16 23.89 -8.21
CA ALA A 261 -13.55 23.42 -9.44
C ALA A 261 -14.50 23.54 -10.66
N LEU A 262 -15.79 23.27 -10.46
CA LEU A 262 -16.81 23.45 -11.49
C LEU A 262 -17.10 24.93 -11.81
N ALA A 263 -16.87 25.85 -10.87
CA ALA A 263 -17.12 27.27 -11.04
C ALA A 263 -15.97 28.01 -11.74
N ASP A 264 -14.74 27.75 -11.29
CA ASP A 264 -13.55 28.47 -11.77
C ASP A 264 -12.79 27.73 -12.86
N GLY A 265 -13.14 26.45 -13.09
CA GLY A 265 -12.51 25.60 -14.10
C GLY A 265 -11.07 25.23 -13.79
N ASP A 266 -10.55 25.65 -12.63
CA ASP A 266 -9.25 25.27 -12.12
C ASP A 266 -9.40 24.22 -11.02
N VAL A 267 -8.55 23.19 -11.07
CA VAL A 267 -8.61 22.00 -10.19
C VAL A 267 -7.42 21.93 -9.23
N ILE A 268 -6.56 22.95 -9.26
CA ILE A 268 -5.22 22.92 -8.66
C ILE A 268 -5.12 23.80 -7.40
N GLU A 269 -6.05 24.72 -7.16
CA GLU A 269 -6.06 25.50 -5.90
C GLU A 269 -7.17 25.02 -4.97
N VAL A 270 -6.79 24.24 -3.95
CA VAL A 270 -7.73 23.74 -2.96
C VAL A 270 -7.15 23.78 -1.56
N GLY A 271 -8.00 24.16 -0.61
CA GLY A 271 -7.78 23.93 0.80
C GLY A 271 -8.89 23.09 1.45
N ALA A 272 -8.44 22.29 2.43
CA ALA A 272 -9.16 21.76 3.60
C ALA A 272 -10.08 20.52 3.42
N GLY A 273 -9.92 19.72 2.38
CA GLY A 273 -10.37 18.32 2.36
C GLY A 273 -9.52 17.43 3.28
N PRO A 274 -10.02 16.24 3.67
CA PRO A 274 -9.23 15.32 4.48
C PRO A 274 -8.05 14.78 3.66
N LEU A 275 -6.86 14.75 4.27
CA LEU A 275 -5.69 14.10 3.70
C LEU A 275 -5.84 12.58 3.75
N LEU A 276 -5.51 11.92 2.65
CA LEU A 276 -5.43 10.47 2.60
C LEU A 276 -4.23 9.97 3.41
N GLU A 277 -4.49 8.97 4.25
CA GLU A 277 -3.44 8.15 4.84
C GLU A 277 -2.89 7.18 3.82
N TRP A 278 -1.74 7.51 3.24
CA TRP A 278 -0.97 6.65 2.36
C TRP A 278 0.34 6.19 3.03
N PRO A 279 0.70 4.90 2.90
CA PRO A 279 -0.17 3.80 2.46
C PRO A 279 -1.24 3.49 3.53
N PRO A 280 -2.50 3.19 3.14
CA PRO A 280 -3.49 2.71 4.09
C PRO A 280 -3.03 1.42 4.74
N GLY A 281 -3.53 1.12 5.95
CA GLY A 281 -3.35 -0.21 6.51
C GLY A 281 -3.93 -1.28 5.58
N ARG A 282 -3.26 -2.43 5.42
CA ARG A 282 -3.76 -3.55 4.59
C ARG A 282 -5.20 -3.95 4.86
N ASN A 283 -5.64 -3.90 6.11
CA ASN A 283 -7.02 -4.21 6.49
C ASN A 283 -7.93 -2.99 6.64
N ASP A 284 -7.42 -1.77 6.49
CA ASP A 284 -8.20 -0.54 6.57
C ASP A 284 -9.08 -0.38 5.31
N PRO A 285 -10.16 0.42 5.38
CA PRO A 285 -10.91 0.79 4.19
C PRO A 285 -9.97 1.37 3.13
N CYS A 286 -10.12 0.92 1.89
CA CYS A 286 -9.28 1.34 0.79
C CYS A 286 -9.46 2.84 0.54
N TRP A 287 -8.33 3.54 0.37
CA TRP A 287 -8.24 4.98 0.10
C TRP A 287 -9.11 5.45 -1.07
N CYS A 288 -9.36 4.58 -2.05
CA CYS A 288 -10.21 4.89 -3.21
C CYS A 288 -11.70 5.06 -2.88
N GLY A 289 -12.11 4.85 -1.62
CA GLY A 289 -13.49 5.04 -1.17
C GLY A 289 -14.41 3.84 -1.42
N SER A 290 -13.88 2.70 -1.90
CA SER A 290 -14.68 1.48 -2.14
C SER A 290 -15.29 0.88 -0.86
N GLY A 291 -14.73 1.21 0.32
CA GLY A 291 -15.10 0.61 1.59
C GLY A 291 -14.59 -0.83 1.78
N THR A 292 -14.06 -1.46 0.73
CA THR A 292 -13.36 -2.75 0.79
C THR A 292 -12.00 -2.58 1.46
N LYS A 293 -11.50 -3.62 2.11
CA LYS A 293 -10.14 -3.61 2.69
C LYS A 293 -9.09 -3.28 1.62
N TYR A 294 -8.11 -2.44 1.95
CA TYR A 294 -7.05 -2.02 1.01
C TYR A 294 -6.35 -3.22 0.35
N LYS A 295 -6.03 -4.26 1.12
CA LYS A 295 -5.42 -5.52 0.63
C LYS A 295 -6.22 -6.28 -0.42
N LYS A 296 -7.51 -5.99 -0.52
CA LYS A 296 -8.46 -6.63 -1.45
C LYS A 296 -8.89 -5.70 -2.59
N CYS A 297 -8.41 -4.45 -2.61
CA CYS A 297 -8.87 -3.44 -3.54
C CYS A 297 -7.72 -2.89 -4.35
N CYS A 298 -7.02 -1.87 -3.85
CA CYS A 298 -5.95 -1.21 -4.61
C CYS A 298 -4.57 -1.79 -4.32
N LEU A 299 -4.30 -2.32 -3.12
CA LEU A 299 -2.97 -2.87 -2.80
C LEU A 299 -2.50 -3.99 -3.75
N PRO A 300 -3.33 -4.93 -4.22
CA PRO A 300 -2.86 -5.90 -5.22
C PRO A 300 -2.35 -5.22 -6.50
N ARG A 301 -3.03 -4.17 -6.96
CA ARG A 301 -2.68 -3.37 -8.15
C ARG A 301 -1.46 -2.47 -7.95
N ALA A 302 -0.98 -2.39 -6.71
CA ALA A 302 0.15 -1.56 -6.30
C ALA A 302 1.42 -2.41 -6.07
N ARG A 303 1.50 -3.61 -6.63
CA ARG A 303 2.65 -4.50 -6.48
C ARG A 303 3.41 -4.60 -7.78
#